data_AF-A0A3M1SR89-F1
#
_entry.id   AF-A0A3M1SR89-F1
#
_cell.length_a   1.000
_cell.length_b   1.000
_cell.length_c   1.000
_cell.angle_alpha   90.00
_cell.angle_beta   90.00
_cell.angle_gamma   90.00
#
_symmetry.space_group_name_H-M   'P 1'
#
loop_
_entity.id
_entity.type
_entity.pdbx_description
1 polymer ?
#
loop_
_entity_poly.entity_id
_entity_poly.type
_entity_poly.pdbx_seq_one_letter_code
_entity_poly.pdbx_strand_id
1 'polypeptide(L)'
;FEENVPLSQWQSVETKRLKPLPEPDTEGSILKVGRFYQYRQDDRVLDVKMRYVVRTRGEVQKFIQDQLKKDKEESNTDKKNEKKLQVKEGYEPDVGHYILLSDTDRAYLSSCINPRGETTFSQDQYKHNQDIYDTEFSRIFPALLGREKWRDDRCLWTYMSMPLNGSTPEEAYKVLEAAWWDWHEWWQPNFPKL
;
A
#
# COMPACT_ATOMS: atom_id res chain seq x y z
N PHE A 1 11.52 8.64 -1.73
CA PHE A 1 10.63 8.56 -0.57
C PHE A 1 10.93 9.72 0.33
N GLU A 2 9.91 10.54 0.59
CA GLU A 2 10.04 11.73 1.43
C GLU A 2 10.28 11.37 2.89
N GLU A 3 10.92 12.27 3.61
CA GLU A 3 11.17 12.06 5.03
C GLU A 3 9.94 12.34 5.90
N ASN A 4 9.09 13.23 5.42
CA ASN A 4 7.84 13.62 6.06
C ASN A 4 6.72 13.56 5.00
N VAL A 5 5.65 12.83 5.33
CA VAL A 5 4.42 12.81 4.55
C VAL A 5 3.33 13.30 5.51
N PRO A 6 2.69 14.45 5.23
CA PRO A 6 1.68 14.98 6.13
C PRO A 6 0.46 14.07 6.16
N LEU A 7 -0.10 13.89 7.35
CA LEU A 7 -1.40 13.27 7.58
C LEU A 7 -2.22 14.21 8.47
N SER A 8 -3.45 14.48 8.08
CA SER A 8 -4.33 15.44 8.77
C SER A 8 -4.56 14.97 10.20
N GLN A 9 -4.33 15.85 11.18
CA GLN A 9 -4.50 15.55 12.61
C GLN A 9 -3.54 14.50 13.20
N TRP A 10 -2.55 14.04 12.45
CA TRP A 10 -1.54 13.08 12.89
C TRP A 10 -0.18 13.76 13.07
N GLN A 11 0.51 13.43 14.16
CA GLN A 11 1.89 13.87 14.36
C GLN A 11 2.85 12.77 13.92
N SER A 12 3.81 13.10 13.05
CA SER A 12 4.91 12.19 12.70
C SER A 12 5.81 11.95 13.92
N VAL A 13 6.02 10.68 14.26
CA VAL A 13 6.83 10.24 15.41
C VAL A 13 8.17 9.71 14.95
N GLU A 14 8.16 8.81 13.98
CA GLU A 14 9.36 8.13 13.52
C GLU A 14 9.29 7.87 12.02
N THR A 15 10.43 7.93 11.35
CA THR A 15 10.53 7.47 9.97
C THR A 15 11.85 6.75 9.73
N LYS A 16 11.77 5.56 9.12
CA LYS A 16 12.92 4.65 8.93
C LYS A 16 12.97 4.16 7.49
N ARG A 17 14.18 4.05 6.92
CA ARG A 17 14.35 3.38 5.62
C ARG A 17 14.14 1.87 5.78
N LEU A 18 13.32 1.30 4.91
CA LEU A 18 13.18 -0.15 4.82
C LEU A 18 14.20 -0.69 3.83
N LYS A 19 14.92 -1.73 4.25
CA LYS A 19 15.82 -2.45 3.35
C LYS A 19 15.01 -3.04 2.18
N PRO A 20 15.59 -3.09 0.97
CA PRO A 20 15.02 -3.89 -0.12
C PRO A 20 14.79 -5.31 0.37
N LEU A 21 13.68 -5.91 -0.06
CA LEU A 21 13.44 -7.32 0.21
C LEU A 21 14.11 -8.12 -0.91
N PRO A 22 15.01 -9.08 -0.59
CA PRO A 22 15.65 -9.89 -1.61
C PRO A 22 14.64 -10.83 -2.27
N GLU A 23 14.62 -10.81 -3.61
CA GLU A 23 13.97 -11.74 -4.56
C GLU A 23 12.42 -11.69 -4.76
N PRO A 24 11.92 -12.07 -5.96
CA PRO A 24 10.56 -11.78 -6.39
C PRO A 24 9.58 -12.83 -5.86
N ASP A 25 9.08 -12.62 -4.65
CA ASP A 25 8.24 -13.63 -3.97
C ASP A 25 6.76 -13.62 -4.43
N THR A 26 6.44 -12.92 -5.51
CA THR A 26 5.06 -12.82 -6.01
C THR A 26 4.99 -12.51 -7.50
N GLU A 27 4.83 -13.54 -8.34
CA GLU A 27 4.57 -13.41 -9.79
C GLU A 27 5.58 -12.57 -10.60
N GLY A 28 6.81 -12.42 -10.10
CA GLY A 28 7.85 -11.59 -10.75
C GLY A 28 7.89 -10.12 -10.31
N SER A 29 7.06 -9.73 -9.33
CA SER A 29 7.11 -8.41 -8.68
C SER A 29 8.38 -8.25 -7.85
N ILE A 30 9.00 -7.07 -7.89
CA ILE A 30 10.21 -6.77 -7.11
C ILE A 30 9.92 -5.62 -6.15
N LEU A 31 9.91 -5.93 -4.86
CA LEU A 31 9.76 -4.96 -3.78
C LEU A 31 11.12 -4.30 -3.53
N LYS A 32 11.29 -3.08 -4.04
CA LYS A 32 12.53 -2.31 -3.93
C LYS A 32 12.62 -1.64 -2.55
N VAL A 33 13.31 -0.51 -2.51
CA VAL A 33 13.40 0.36 -1.34
C VAL A 33 12.01 0.70 -0.82
N GLY A 34 11.93 1.00 0.46
CA GLY A 34 10.71 1.44 1.12
C GLY A 34 11.02 2.35 2.29
N ARG A 35 9.96 2.82 2.92
CA ARG A 35 10.06 3.60 4.16
C ARG A 35 8.92 3.21 5.09
N PHE A 36 9.25 3.16 6.37
CA PHE A 36 8.31 3.02 7.46
C PHE A 36 8.08 4.38 8.08
N TYR A 37 6.84 4.71 8.37
CA TYR A 37 6.42 5.93 9.03
C TYR A 37 5.54 5.53 10.20
N GLN A 38 5.75 6.17 11.35
CA GLN A 38 4.87 6.06 12.49
C GLN A 38 4.27 7.41 12.80
N TYR A 39 2.96 7.42 13.00
CA TYR A 39 2.19 8.59 13.37
C TYR A 39 1.46 8.35 14.68
N ARG A 40 1.17 9.45 15.38
CA ARG A 40 0.38 9.45 16.60
C ARG A 40 -0.73 10.50 16.55
N GLN A 41 -1.91 10.09 16.97
CA GLN A 41 -3.06 10.95 17.20
C GLN A 41 -3.63 10.56 18.56
N ASP A 42 -3.42 11.40 19.57
CA ASP A 42 -3.76 11.10 20.97
C ASP A 42 -3.15 9.77 21.48
N ASP A 43 -3.99 8.77 21.77
CA ASP A 43 -3.63 7.42 22.19
C ASP A 43 -3.51 6.42 21.02
N ARG A 44 -3.84 6.85 19.80
CA ARG A 44 -3.79 6.03 18.59
C ARG A 44 -2.41 6.09 17.95
N VAL A 45 -1.95 4.93 17.49
CA VAL A 45 -0.71 4.77 16.75
C VAL A 45 -1.05 4.23 15.37
N LEU A 46 -0.53 4.88 14.33
CA LEU A 46 -0.65 4.45 12.94
C LEU A 46 0.74 4.15 12.40
N ASP A 47 0.92 2.91 11.95
CA ASP A 47 2.13 2.44 11.30
C ASP A 47 1.88 2.33 9.80
N VAL A 48 2.71 2.99 8.99
CA VAL A 48 2.64 2.95 7.52
C VAL A 48 3.94 2.39 6.97
N LYS A 49 3.88 1.26 6.28
CA LYS A 49 4.97 0.73 5.45
C LYS A 49 4.63 1.02 4.00
N MET A 50 5.52 1.68 3.29
CA MET A 50 5.37 1.88 1.85
C MET A 50 6.61 1.41 1.11
N ARG A 51 6.39 0.70 0.00
CA ARG A 51 7.45 0.16 -0.85
C ARG A 51 7.21 0.48 -2.31
N TYR A 52 8.31 0.75 -3.01
CA TYR A 52 8.29 0.90 -4.45
C TYR A 52 8.34 -0.48 -5.08
N VAL A 53 7.30 -0.86 -5.80
CA VAL A 53 7.21 -2.16 -6.46
C VAL A 53 7.38 -1.96 -7.95
N VAL A 54 8.22 -2.78 -8.57
CA VAL A 54 8.41 -2.81 -10.03
C VAL A 54 8.13 -4.20 -10.57
N ARG A 55 7.80 -4.30 -11.87
CA ARG A 55 7.40 -5.56 -12.52
C ARG A 55 6.19 -6.21 -11.83
N THR A 56 5.34 -5.39 -11.23
CA THR A 56 4.16 -5.88 -10.52
C THR A 56 2.99 -6.14 -11.46
N ARG A 57 2.10 -7.03 -11.03
CA ARG A 57 0.78 -7.22 -11.61
C ARG A 57 -0.34 -6.71 -10.69
N GLY A 58 0.01 -5.99 -9.62
CA GLY A 58 -0.93 -5.36 -8.70
C GLY A 58 -1.61 -6.29 -7.69
N GLU A 59 -1.05 -7.48 -7.43
CA GLU A 59 -1.65 -8.45 -6.51
C GLU A 59 -1.25 -8.18 -5.04
N VAL A 60 -1.90 -7.18 -4.44
CA VAL A 60 -1.57 -6.67 -3.11
C VAL A 60 -1.80 -7.73 -2.01
N GLN A 61 -2.76 -8.63 -2.18
CA GLN A 61 -3.09 -9.64 -1.17
C GLN A 61 -1.87 -10.52 -0.80
N LYS A 62 -1.04 -10.89 -1.78
CA LYS A 62 0.17 -11.67 -1.53
C LYS A 62 1.23 -10.85 -0.79
N PHE A 63 1.40 -9.57 -1.14
CA PHE A 63 2.30 -8.65 -0.41
C PHE A 63 1.92 -8.53 1.07
N ILE A 64 0.62 -8.44 1.37
CA ILE A 64 0.11 -8.40 2.74
C ILE A 64 0.41 -9.70 3.47
N GLN A 65 0.16 -10.86 2.85
CA GLN A 65 0.41 -12.15 3.50
C GLN A 65 1.87 -12.31 3.91
N ASP A 66 2.80 -11.90 3.05
CA ASP A 66 4.23 -11.98 3.36
C ASP A 66 4.66 -10.96 4.41
N GLN A 67 4.02 -9.78 4.43
CA GLN A 67 4.25 -8.80 5.49
C GLN A 67 3.73 -9.29 6.85
N LEU A 68 2.54 -9.88 6.90
CA LEU A 68 1.97 -10.45 8.11
C LEU A 68 2.82 -11.59 8.67
N LYS A 69 3.41 -12.43 7.81
CA LYS A 69 4.36 -13.47 8.25
C LYS A 69 5.59 -12.84 8.91
N LYS A 70 6.19 -11.82 8.29
CA LYS A 70 7.35 -11.10 8.85
C LYS A 70 7.03 -10.41 10.17
N ASP A 71 5.88 -9.75 10.27
CA ASP A 71 5.46 -9.05 11.50
C ASP A 71 5.25 -10.05 12.66
N LYS A 72 4.80 -11.27 12.37
CA LYS A 72 4.73 -12.37 13.35
C LYS A 72 6.12 -12.87 13.77
N GLU A 73 7.05 -12.99 12.84
CA GLU A 73 8.44 -13.39 13.14
C GLU A 73 9.15 -12.36 14.02
N GLU A 74 8.96 -11.06 13.74
CA GLU A 74 9.57 -9.96 14.50
C GLU A 74 8.97 -9.80 15.90
N SER A 75 7.68 -10.12 16.09
CA SER A 75 6.98 -9.94 17.36
C SER A 75 7.15 -11.08 18.37
N ASN A 76 7.82 -12.19 18.02
CA ASN A 76 7.93 -13.40 18.86
C ASN A 76 6.58 -13.91 19.41
N THR A 77 5.48 -13.62 18.71
CA THR A 77 4.14 -14.02 19.17
C THR A 77 3.91 -15.49 18.83
N ASP A 78 3.55 -16.30 19.82
CA ASP A 78 3.37 -17.76 19.69
C ASP A 78 2.48 -18.14 18.50
N LYS A 79 3.00 -19.06 17.66
CA LYS A 79 2.42 -19.58 16.40
C LYS A 79 1.08 -20.34 16.55
N LYS A 80 0.42 -20.29 17.71
CA LYS A 80 -0.59 -21.29 18.10
C LYS A 80 -2.05 -20.97 17.76
N ASN A 81 -2.37 -19.77 17.31
CA ASN A 81 -3.73 -19.45 16.88
C ASN A 81 -3.70 -18.88 15.47
N GLU A 82 -4.07 -19.71 14.48
CA GLU A 82 -4.49 -19.24 13.17
C GLU A 82 -5.79 -18.43 13.34
N LYS A 83 -5.64 -17.18 13.78
CA LYS A 83 -6.75 -16.24 13.94
C LYS A 83 -7.33 -15.98 12.55
N LYS A 84 -8.65 -16.18 12.40
CA LYS A 84 -9.37 -15.92 11.16
C LYS A 84 -9.24 -14.43 10.82
N LEU A 85 -8.53 -14.12 9.74
CA LEU A 85 -8.47 -12.77 9.18
C LEU A 85 -9.85 -12.40 8.61
N GLN A 86 -10.41 -11.30 9.10
CA GLN A 86 -11.55 -10.67 8.44
C GLN A 86 -11.02 -9.86 7.26
N VAL A 87 -11.68 -9.95 6.11
CA VAL A 87 -11.25 -9.27 4.88
C VAL A 87 -12.45 -8.59 4.25
N LYS A 88 -12.27 -7.33 3.89
CA LYS A 88 -13.29 -6.51 3.24
C LYS A 88 -12.63 -5.65 2.16
N GLU A 89 -13.29 -5.55 1.01
CA GLU A 89 -12.92 -4.58 -0.02
C GLU A 89 -13.53 -3.20 0.29
N GLY A 90 -12.77 -2.15 0.03
CA GLY A 90 -13.23 -0.77 0.06
C GLY A 90 -12.95 -0.05 -1.26
N TYR A 91 -13.73 1.00 -1.50
CA TYR A 91 -13.65 1.84 -2.70
C TYR A 91 -14.02 3.28 -2.34
N GLU A 92 -13.29 4.24 -2.88
CA GLU A 92 -13.57 5.67 -2.76
C GLU A 92 -13.39 6.33 -4.15
N PRO A 93 -14.39 7.03 -4.72
CA PRO A 93 -14.37 7.53 -6.10
C PRO A 93 -13.12 8.31 -6.55
N ASP A 94 -12.52 9.13 -5.68
CA ASP A 94 -11.34 9.95 -6.04
C ASP A 94 -10.00 9.28 -5.71
N VAL A 95 -10.05 8.06 -5.17
CA VAL A 95 -8.87 7.32 -4.71
C VAL A 95 -8.77 5.97 -5.40
N GLY A 96 -9.84 5.18 -5.43
CA GLY A 96 -9.89 3.85 -6.00
C GLY A 96 -10.09 2.74 -4.98
N HIS A 97 -9.63 1.54 -5.34
CA HIS A 97 -9.83 0.32 -4.57
C HIS A 97 -8.73 0.10 -3.52
N TYR A 98 -9.11 -0.46 -2.38
CA TYR A 98 -8.21 -0.90 -1.32
C TYR A 98 -8.79 -2.11 -0.59
N ILE A 99 -7.95 -2.78 0.18
CA ILE A 99 -8.37 -3.92 1.01
C ILE A 99 -8.19 -3.59 2.50
N LEU A 100 -9.22 -3.90 3.27
CA LEU A 100 -9.27 -3.81 4.72
C LEU A 100 -9.15 -5.21 5.31
N LEU A 101 -8.30 -5.36 6.32
CA LEU A 101 -8.14 -6.63 7.04
C LEU A 101 -8.10 -6.38 8.54
N SER A 102 -8.52 -7.35 9.33
CA SER A 102 -8.27 -7.35 10.77
C SER A 102 -8.04 -8.75 11.30
N ASP A 103 -7.19 -8.81 12.32
CA ASP A 103 -7.15 -9.91 13.27
C ASP A 103 -7.74 -9.42 14.61
N THR A 104 -7.51 -10.15 15.71
CA THR A 104 -8.09 -9.77 17.00
C THR A 104 -7.44 -8.55 17.64
N ASP A 105 -6.24 -8.17 17.20
CA ASP A 105 -5.39 -7.20 17.89
C ASP A 105 -5.12 -5.98 17.01
N ARG A 106 -5.20 -6.11 15.69
CA ARG A 106 -4.87 -5.06 14.73
C ARG A 106 -5.82 -5.02 13.53
N ALA A 107 -5.99 -3.80 13.01
CA ALA A 107 -6.61 -3.52 11.73
C ALA A 107 -5.56 -3.05 10.71
N TYR A 108 -5.83 -3.30 9.44
CA TYR A 108 -4.93 -3.08 8.33
C TYR A 108 -5.69 -2.49 7.13
N LEU A 109 -5.05 -1.58 6.41
CA LEU A 109 -5.46 -1.13 5.08
C LEU A 109 -4.29 -1.28 4.13
N SER A 110 -4.53 -1.80 2.93
CA SER A 110 -3.47 -1.89 1.94
C SER A 110 -3.97 -1.70 0.51
N SER A 111 -3.13 -1.11 -0.32
CA SER A 111 -3.38 -0.94 -1.75
C SER A 111 -2.08 -0.60 -2.48
N CYS A 112 -2.10 -0.67 -3.82
CA CYS A 112 -1.11 -0.09 -4.70
C CYS A 112 -1.61 1.28 -5.15
N ILE A 113 -0.85 2.34 -4.88
CA ILE A 113 -1.01 3.60 -5.61
C ILE A 113 -0.33 3.42 -6.96
N ASN A 114 -1.10 3.61 -8.03
CA ASN A 114 -0.60 3.48 -9.39
C ASN A 114 0.02 4.81 -9.84
N PRO A 115 0.94 4.81 -10.82
CA PRO A 115 1.51 6.03 -11.38
C PRO A 115 0.47 7.01 -11.96
N ARG A 116 -0.69 6.47 -12.36
CA ARG A 116 -1.85 7.16 -12.94
C ARG A 116 -3.11 6.40 -12.55
N GLY A 117 -4.23 7.12 -12.55
CA GLY A 117 -5.55 6.57 -12.28
C GLY A 117 -5.75 6.22 -10.81
N GLU A 118 -6.61 5.24 -10.59
CA GLU A 118 -7.06 4.80 -9.27
C GLU A 118 -6.04 3.89 -8.58
N THR A 119 -6.15 3.78 -7.25
CA THR A 119 -5.46 2.76 -6.46
C THR A 119 -6.09 1.39 -6.70
N THR A 120 -5.29 0.32 -6.61
CA THR A 120 -5.75 -1.04 -6.91
C THR A 120 -5.18 -2.06 -5.93
N PHE A 121 -5.91 -3.14 -5.65
CA PHE A 121 -5.39 -4.22 -4.82
C PHE A 121 -5.44 -5.60 -5.48
N SER A 122 -6.22 -5.76 -6.56
CA SER A 122 -6.30 -6.98 -7.35
C SER A 122 -5.62 -6.85 -8.71
N GLN A 123 -5.25 -7.99 -9.29
CA GLN A 123 -4.65 -8.05 -10.61
C GLN A 123 -5.59 -7.51 -11.71
N ASP A 124 -6.88 -7.81 -11.61
CA ASP A 124 -7.87 -7.34 -12.57
C ASP A 124 -8.05 -5.82 -12.51
N GLN A 125 -8.13 -5.24 -11.31
CA GLN A 125 -8.18 -3.79 -11.12
C GLN A 125 -6.91 -3.12 -11.66
N TYR A 126 -5.73 -3.67 -11.34
CA TYR A 126 -4.45 -3.15 -11.82
C TYR A 126 -4.36 -3.16 -13.34
N LYS A 127 -4.74 -4.28 -13.97
CA LYS A 127 -4.77 -4.41 -15.43
C LYS A 127 -5.77 -3.45 -16.06
N HIS A 128 -6.97 -3.33 -15.49
CA HIS A 128 -7.99 -2.41 -15.98
C HIS A 128 -7.51 -0.95 -15.93
N ASN A 129 -6.88 -0.54 -14.81
CA ASN A 129 -6.29 0.78 -14.67
C ASN A 129 -5.21 1.03 -15.73
N GLN A 130 -4.32 0.08 -15.99
CA GLN A 130 -3.33 0.19 -17.08
C GLN A 130 -3.99 0.32 -18.45
N ASP A 131 -5.02 -0.49 -18.73
CA ASP A 131 -5.70 -0.47 -20.02
C ASP A 131 -6.38 0.89 -20.28
N ILE A 132 -6.87 1.58 -19.24
CA ILE A 132 -7.44 2.94 -19.36
C ILE A 132 -6.34 4.01 -19.49
N TYR A 133 -5.35 4.01 -18.59
CA TYR A 133 -4.46 5.17 -18.39
C TYR A 133 -3.07 5.04 -19.03
N ASP A 134 -2.66 3.84 -19.45
CA ASP A 134 -1.36 3.61 -20.10
C ASP A 134 -1.46 3.42 -21.62
N THR A 135 -2.66 3.17 -22.14
CA THR A 135 -2.86 2.93 -23.58
C THR A 135 -3.24 4.19 -24.38
N GLU A 136 -3.33 5.36 -23.73
CA GLU A 136 -3.59 6.61 -24.42
C GLU A 136 -2.53 6.90 -25.51
N PHE A 137 -2.99 7.41 -26.66
CA PHE A 137 -2.17 7.72 -27.83
C PHE A 137 -0.97 8.64 -27.53
N SER A 138 -1.05 9.45 -26.46
CA SER A 138 0.02 10.32 -25.96
C SER A 138 1.30 9.56 -25.56
N ARG A 139 1.22 8.25 -25.26
CA ARG A 139 2.38 7.42 -24.88
C ARG A 139 2.83 6.43 -25.96
N ILE A 140 2.06 6.24 -27.02
CA ILE A 140 2.45 5.38 -28.14
C ILE A 140 3.70 5.93 -28.84
N PHE A 141 3.79 7.25 -29.04
CA PHE A 141 4.94 7.87 -29.71
C PHE A 141 6.26 7.77 -28.91
N PRO A 142 6.32 8.11 -27.61
CA PRO A 142 7.53 7.90 -26.81
C PRO A 142 7.94 6.42 -26.66
N ALA A 143 6.96 5.50 -26.58
CA ALA A 143 7.22 4.07 -26.48
C ALA A 143 7.81 3.48 -27.78
N LEU A 144 7.32 3.93 -28.95
CA LEU A 144 7.89 3.56 -30.25
C LEU A 144 9.34 4.05 -30.43
N LEU A 145 9.73 5.11 -29.72
CA LEU A 145 11.11 5.61 -29.66
C LEU A 145 11.98 4.90 -28.61
N GLY A 146 11.45 3.90 -27.91
CA GLY A 146 12.17 3.14 -26.88
C GLY A 146 12.49 3.94 -25.60
N ARG A 147 11.86 5.11 -25.42
CA ARG A 147 12.15 6.02 -24.28
C ARG A 147 11.41 5.63 -23.01
N GLU A 148 10.26 4.97 -23.14
CA GLU A 148 9.43 4.50 -22.02
C GLU A 148 8.83 3.14 -22.33
N LYS A 149 8.60 2.30 -21.31
CA LYS A 149 7.77 1.12 -21.47
C LYS A 149 6.34 1.55 -21.73
N TRP A 150 5.66 0.85 -22.64
CA TRP A 150 4.27 1.13 -22.99
C TRP A 150 3.33 1.02 -21.78
N ARG A 151 3.51 -0.02 -20.96
CA ARG A 151 2.78 -0.19 -19.69
C ARG A 151 3.69 0.06 -18.51
N ASP A 152 3.18 0.80 -17.54
CA ASP A 152 3.88 1.12 -16.31
C ASP A 152 3.62 0.02 -15.27
N ASP A 153 4.60 -0.86 -15.10
CA ASP A 153 4.54 -2.03 -14.23
C ASP A 153 5.00 -1.71 -12.78
N ARG A 154 4.78 -0.46 -12.35
CA ARG A 154 5.23 0.07 -11.07
C ARG A 154 4.03 0.42 -10.20
N CYS A 155 4.15 0.27 -8.88
CA CYS A 155 3.19 0.81 -7.92
C CYS A 155 3.90 1.24 -6.63
N LEU A 156 3.28 2.13 -5.87
CA LEU A 156 3.62 2.34 -4.47
C LEU A 156 2.70 1.47 -3.63
N TRP A 157 3.20 0.30 -3.24
CA TRP A 157 2.45 -0.56 -2.33
C TRP A 157 2.51 0.04 -0.94
N THR A 158 1.34 0.35 -0.39
CA THR A 158 1.17 0.87 0.96
C THR A 158 0.46 -0.15 1.83
N TYR A 159 0.96 -0.29 3.06
CA TYR A 159 0.43 -1.14 4.10
C TYR A 159 0.34 -0.31 5.38
N MET A 160 -0.87 0.09 5.73
CA MET A 160 -1.20 0.81 6.96
C MET A 160 -1.72 -0.17 8.00
N SER A 161 -1.37 0.05 9.26
CA SER A 161 -1.85 -0.77 10.36
C SER A 161 -1.98 0.02 11.65
N MET A 162 -2.92 -0.38 12.49
CA MET A 162 -3.07 0.17 13.83
C MET A 162 -3.58 -0.90 14.81
N PRO A 163 -3.22 -0.81 16.10
CA PRO A 163 -3.80 -1.67 17.12
C PRO A 163 -5.27 -1.33 17.35
N LEU A 164 -6.09 -2.35 17.63
CA LEU A 164 -7.51 -2.16 17.94
C LEU A 164 -7.71 -1.58 19.35
N ASN A 165 -6.88 -1.93 20.35
CA ASN A 165 -6.97 -1.40 21.72
C ASN A 165 -8.39 -1.41 22.33
N GLY A 166 -9.19 -2.43 22.01
CA GLY A 166 -10.57 -2.55 22.46
C GLY A 166 -11.62 -1.91 21.55
N SER A 167 -11.23 -1.25 20.46
CA SER A 167 -12.12 -0.81 19.39
C SER A 167 -12.57 -1.98 18.51
N THR A 168 -13.67 -1.78 17.80
CA THR A 168 -14.10 -2.69 16.74
C THR A 168 -13.24 -2.51 15.48
N PRO A 169 -13.10 -3.54 14.63
CA PRO A 169 -12.47 -3.39 13.31
C PRO A 169 -13.10 -2.28 12.47
N GLU A 170 -14.43 -2.15 12.50
CA GLU A 170 -15.17 -1.14 11.72
C GLU A 170 -14.81 0.29 12.13
N GLU A 171 -14.59 0.54 13.42
CA GLU A 171 -14.12 1.84 13.91
C GLU A 171 -12.68 2.11 13.47
N ALA A 172 -11.81 1.11 13.56
CA ALA A 172 -10.42 1.23 13.12
C ALA A 172 -10.31 1.43 11.60
N TYR A 173 -11.17 0.78 10.80
CA TYR A 173 -11.21 0.95 9.35
C TYR A 173 -11.51 2.39 8.95
N LYS A 174 -12.45 3.07 9.62
CA LYS A 174 -12.73 4.50 9.35
C LYS A 174 -11.51 5.38 9.58
N VAL A 175 -10.71 5.07 10.61
CA VAL A 175 -9.47 5.79 10.91
C VAL A 175 -8.42 5.53 9.84
N LEU A 176 -8.27 4.28 9.42
CA LEU A 176 -7.34 3.89 8.35
C LEU A 176 -7.74 4.50 7.00
N GLU A 177 -9.02 4.54 6.66
CA GLU A 177 -9.56 5.15 5.43
C GLU A 177 -9.27 6.66 5.40
N ALA A 178 -9.53 7.38 6.50
CA ALA A 178 -9.22 8.80 6.59
C ALA A 178 -7.72 9.08 6.38
N ALA A 179 -6.84 8.33 7.04
CA ALA A 179 -5.40 8.44 6.84
C ALA A 179 -4.97 8.03 5.42
N TRP A 180 -5.66 7.06 4.82
CA TRP A 180 -5.40 6.61 3.45
C TRP A 180 -5.72 7.69 2.42
N TRP A 181 -6.78 8.47 2.60
CA TRP A 181 -7.13 9.56 1.71
C TRP A 181 -6.05 10.65 1.71
N ASP A 182 -5.62 11.12 2.88
CA ASP A 182 -4.50 12.07 3.00
C ASP A 182 -3.22 11.51 2.36
N TRP A 183 -2.94 10.22 2.59
CA TRP A 183 -1.77 9.55 2.06
C TRP A 183 -1.80 9.48 0.53
N HIS A 184 -2.95 9.15 -0.05
CA HIS A 184 -3.15 9.13 -1.49
C HIS A 184 -3.04 10.53 -2.08
N GLU A 185 -3.68 11.54 -1.48
CA GLU A 185 -3.62 12.94 -1.91
C GLU A 185 -2.17 13.43 -2.00
N TRP A 186 -1.31 13.03 -1.06
CA TRP A 186 0.11 13.33 -1.14
C TRP A 186 0.85 12.52 -2.21
N TRP A 187 0.69 11.19 -2.22
CA TRP A 187 1.55 10.33 -3.04
C TRP A 187 1.19 10.28 -4.53
N GLN A 188 -0.07 10.49 -4.88
CA GLN A 188 -0.51 10.48 -6.28
C GLN A 188 0.23 11.56 -7.12
N PRO A 189 0.25 12.85 -6.73
CA PRO A 189 1.03 13.86 -7.45
C PRO A 189 2.55 13.72 -7.25
N ASN A 190 2.99 13.12 -6.13
CA ASN A 190 4.41 12.92 -5.78
C ASN A 190 4.94 11.54 -6.19
N PHE A 191 4.28 10.86 -7.13
CA PHE A 191 4.71 9.54 -7.58
C PHE A 191 6.14 9.62 -8.18
N PRO A 192 7.09 8.77 -7.73
CA PRO A 192 8.48 8.84 -8.21
C PRO A 192 8.62 8.69 -9.73
N LYS A 193 9.20 9.71 -10.36
CA LYS A 193 9.61 9.68 -11.78
C LYS A 193 10.78 8.71 -12.00
N LEU A 194 10.90 8.19 -13.23
CA LEU A 194 12.08 7.45 -13.67
C LEU A 194 13.27 8.39 -13.87
#